data_AF-A0A2S5MSI3-F1
#
_entry.id   AF-A0A2S5MSI3-F1
#
_cell.length_a   1.000
_cell.length_b   1.000
_cell.length_c   1.000
_cell.angle_alpha   90.00
_cell.angle_beta   90.00
_cell.angle_gamma   90.00
#
_symmetry.space_group_name_H-M   'P 1'
#
loop_
_entity.id
_entity.type
_entity.pdbx_description
1 polymer ?
#
loop_
_entity_poly.entity_id
_entity_poly.type
_entity_poly.pdbx_seq_one_letter_code
_entity_poly.pdbx_strand_id
1 'polypeptide(L)' 'MTNDLPTQPTAALVLFSGGQDSTTCLAWALSRFERVETVGFDYGQRHRVELSRRAGLREGLMRLSPLWA' A
#
# COMPACT_ATOMS: atom_id res chain seq x y z
N MET A 1 3.39 -37.38 6.47
CA MET A 1 3.28 -36.37 5.40
C MET A 1 2.52 -35.20 5.98
N THR A 2 3.21 -34.22 6.58
CA THR A 2 2.56 -32.97 7.01
C THR A 2 2.36 -32.13 5.76
N ASN A 3 1.10 -31.83 5.46
CA ASN A 3 0.73 -31.00 4.33
C ASN A 3 0.87 -29.53 4.76
N ASP A 4 2.11 -29.09 4.94
CA ASP A 4 2.45 -27.69 5.22
C ASP A 4 2.35 -26.89 3.92
N LEU A 5 1.11 -26.66 3.47
CA LEU A 5 0.85 -25.66 2.44
C LEU A 5 1.24 -24.30 3.04
N PRO A 6 1.97 -23.44 2.29
CA PRO A 6 2.33 -22.12 2.79
C PRO A 6 1.05 -21.40 3.22
N THR A 7 1.02 -20.95 4.47
CA THR A 7 -0.05 -20.09 4.96
C THR A 7 -0.11 -18.88 4.04
N GLN A 8 -1.32 -18.54 3.58
CA GLN A 8 -1.52 -17.34 2.78
C GLN A 8 -0.91 -16.15 3.54
N PRO A 9 -0.09 -15.31 2.89
CA PRO A 9 0.54 -14.19 3.56
C PRO A 9 -0.53 -13.27 4.16
N THR A 10 -0.43 -12.98 5.45
CA THR A 10 -1.37 -12.10 6.16
C THR A 10 -0.98 -10.63 6.07
N ALA A 11 0.22 -10.34 5.55
CA ALA A 11 0.78 -9.00 5.44
C ALA A 11 1.29 -8.68 4.03
N ALA A 12 1.23 -7.41 3.65
CA ALA A 12 1.75 -6.90 2.39
C ALA A 12 2.63 -5.65 2.59
N LEU A 13 3.70 -5.55 1.80
CA LEU A 13 4.49 -4.33 1.65
C LEU A 13 4.22 -3.75 0.26
N VAL A 14 3.69 -2.53 0.20
CA VAL A 14 3.30 -1.87 -1.05
C VAL A 14 4.35 -0.83 -1.41
N LEU A 15 4.91 -0.93 -2.62
CA LEU A 15 5.70 0.16 -3.19
C LEU A 15 4.74 1.30 -3.57
N PHE A 16 4.74 2.35 -2.75
CA PHE A 16 3.79 3.43 -2.82
C PHE A 16 4.47 4.71 -3.29
N SER A 17 4.23 5.16 -4.53
CA SER A 17 4.76 6.43 -5.04
C SER A 17 3.86 7.61 -4.67
N GLY A 18 2.56 7.38 -4.50
CA GLY A 18 1.54 8.43 -4.48
C GLY A 18 0.90 8.69 -5.85
N GLY A 19 1.35 7.98 -6.90
CA GLY A 19 0.68 7.94 -8.19
C GLY A 19 -0.55 7.01 -8.17
N GLN A 20 -1.39 7.11 -9.20
CA GLN A 20 -2.65 6.37 -9.32
C GLN A 20 -2.49 4.85 -9.22
N ASP A 21 -1.52 4.29 -9.93
CA ASP A 21 -1.30 2.84 -9.97
C ASP A 21 -0.92 2.31 -8.58
N SER A 22 0.06 2.96 -7.94
CA SER A 22 0.49 2.59 -6.59
C SER A 22 -0.61 2.78 -5.53
N THR A 23 -1.52 3.73 -5.74
CA THR A 23 -2.69 3.97 -4.87
C THR A 23 -3.73 2.86 -5.04
N THR A 24 -3.97 2.43 -6.27
CA THR A 24 -4.85 1.28 -6.57
C THR A 24 -4.32 0.00 -5.92
N CYS A 25 -3.01 -0.26 -6.03
CA CYS A 25 -2.37 -1.39 -5.36
C CYS A 25 -2.52 -1.32 -3.83
N LEU A 26 -2.38 -0.13 -3.23
CA LEU A 26 -2.56 0.06 -1.80
C LEU A 26 -4.00 -0.25 -1.35
N ALA A 27 -5.01 0.28 -2.04
CA ALA A 27 -6.41 -0.02 -1.73
C ALA A 27 -6.74 -1.53 -1.88
N TRP A 28 -6.19 -2.16 -2.93
CA TRP A 28 -6.35 -3.60 -3.15
C TRP A 28 -5.76 -4.43 -2.01
N ALA A 29 -4.58 -4.04 -1.50
CA ALA A 29 -3.89 -4.70 -0.40
C ALA A 29 -4.64 -4.49 0.94
N LEU A 30 -5.07 -3.26 1.24
CA LEU A 30 -5.83 -2.94 2.45
C LEU A 30 -7.16 -3.71 2.55
N SER A 31 -7.69 -4.18 1.42
CA SER A 31 -8.92 -5.00 1.40
C SER A 31 -8.68 -6.50 1.62
N ARG A 32 -7.42 -6.95 1.69
CA ARG A 32 -7.05 -8.39 1.60
C ARG A 32 -6.09 -8.85 2.68
N PHE A 33 -5.23 -7.96 3.17
CA PHE A 33 -4.22 -8.28 4.17
C PHE A 33 -4.57 -7.64 5.50
N GLU A 34 -4.26 -8.33 6.58
CA GLU A 34 -4.45 -7.84 7.95
C GLU A 34 -3.48 -6.69 8.27
N ARG A 35 -2.27 -6.74 7.69
CA ARG A 35 -1.24 -5.71 7.85
C ARG A 35 -0.74 -5.24 6.50
N VAL A 36 -0.77 -3.93 6.28
CA VAL A 36 -0.20 -3.32 5.07
C VAL A 36 0.78 -2.23 5.46
N GLU A 37 2.00 -2.33 4.95
CA GLU A 37 3.01 -1.30 5.06
C GLU A 37 3.29 -0.69 3.69
N THR A 38 3.77 0.55 3.68
CA THR A 38 4.17 1.23 2.44
C THR A 38 5.66 1.54 2.47
N VAL A 39 6.36 1.17 1.41
CA VAL A 39 7.73 1.63 1.14
C VAL A 39 7.70 2.56 -0.05
N GLY A 40 8.58 3.55 -0.06
CA GLY A 40 8.67 4.43 -1.20
C GLY A 40 10.03 5.08 -1.29
N PHE A 41 10.56 5.17 -2.50
CA PHE A 41 11.92 5.62 -2.72
C PHE A 41 12.00 7.04 -3.29
N ASP A 42 12.99 7.79 -2.80
CA ASP A 42 13.38 9.09 -3.35
C ASP A 42 14.79 8.98 -3.94
N TYR A 43 14.86 8.72 -5.25
CA TYR A 43 16.12 8.59 -5.99
C TYR A 43 16.39 9.79 -6.92
N GLY A 44 15.75 10.95 -6.67
CA GLY A 44 15.95 12.16 -7.50
C GLY A 44 15.17 12.17 -8.84
N GLN A 45 14.13 11.35 -8.95
CA GLN A 45 13.31 11.18 -10.14
C GLN A 45 12.39 12.38 -10.45
N ARG A 46 12.06 12.59 -11.75
CA ARG A 46 11.24 13.71 -12.26
C ARG A 46 9.89 13.87 -11.54
N HIS A 47 9.29 12.76 -11.09
CA HIS A 47 7.98 12.75 -10.44
C HIS A 47 8.05 12.96 -8.92
N ARG A 48 8.98 13.78 -8.42
CA ARG A 48 9.11 14.10 -6.98
C ARG A 48 7.82 14.67 -6.36
N VAL A 49 6.97 15.30 -7.17
CA VAL A 49 5.63 15.78 -6.76
C VAL A 49 4.68 14.66 -6.35
N GLU A 50 4.85 13.43 -6.84
CA GLU A 50 4.04 12.29 -6.40
C GLU A 50 4.38 11.90 -4.97
N LEU A 51 5.67 11.95 -4.61
CA LEU A 51 6.14 11.63 -3.26
C LEU A 51 5.51 12.54 -2.20
N SER A 52 5.32 13.82 -2.51
CA SER A 52 4.70 14.78 -1.57
C SER A 52 3.20 14.55 -1.38
N ARG A 53 2.52 13.90 -2.33
CA ARG A 53 1.08 13.60 -2.25
C ARG A 53 0.75 12.34 -1.44
N ARG A 54 1.76 11.52 -1.10
CA ARG A 54 1.59 10.25 -0.37
C ARG A 54 0.79 10.41 0.92
N ALA A 55 1.11 11.42 1.74
CA ALA A 55 0.45 11.65 3.01
C ALA A 55 -1.06 11.93 2.81
N GLY A 56 -1.38 12.90 1.94
CA GLY A 56 -2.77 13.26 1.65
C GLY A 56 -3.58 12.13 1.02
N LEU A 57 -2.96 11.32 0.15
CA LEU A 57 -3.61 10.14 -0.41
C LEU A 57 -3.85 9.05 0.62
N ARG A 58 -2.89 8.82 1.53
CA ARG A 58 -3.05 7.84 2.62
C ARG A 58 -4.21 8.23 3.52
N GLU A 59 -4.25 9.49 3.94
CA GLU A 59 -5.37 10.01 4.74
C GLU A 59 -6.70 9.95 3.97
N GLY A 60 -6.68 10.24 2.67
CA GLY A 60 -7.85 10.12 1.80
C GLY A 60 -8.39 8.69 1.76
N LEU A 61 -7.52 7.71 1.56
CA LEU A 61 -7.86 6.29 1.57
C LEU A 61 -8.47 5.85 2.90
N MET A 62 -7.89 6.25 4.02
CA MET A 62 -8.42 5.95 5.37
C MET A 62 -9.84 6.48 5.58
N ARG A 63 -10.20 7.59 4.92
CA ARG A 63 -11.57 8.15 4.98
C ARG A 63 -12.58 7.42 4.09
N LEU A 64 -12.14 6.68 3.07
CA LEU A 64 -13.04 5.98 2.14
C LEU A 64 -13.62 4.69 2.74
N SER A 65 -12.91 4.08 3.70
CA SER A 65 -13.35 2.85 4.35
C SER A 65 -12.81 2.78 5.78
N PRO A 66 -13.67 2.58 6.80
CA PRO A 66 -13.21 2.35 8.18
C PRO A 66 -12.33 1.11 8.32
N LEU A 67 -12.41 0.17 7.37
CA LEU A 67 -11.56 -1.03 7.36
C LEU A 67 -10.09 -0.72 7.03
N TRP A 68 -9.81 0.48 6.50
CA TRP A 68 -8.48 0.89 6.05
C TRP A 68 -7.87 1.96 6.96
N ALA A 69 -8.53 2.28 8.08
CA ALA A 69 -8.13 3.31 9.04
C ALA A 69 -7.07 2.81 10.05
#